data_AF-A0A5V6DIQ6-F1
#
_entry.id   AF-A0A5V6DIQ6-F1
#
_cell.length_a   1.000
_cell.length_b   1.000
_cell.length_c   1.000
_cell.angle_alpha   90.00
_cell.angle_beta   90.00
_cell.angle_gamma   90.00
#
_symmetry.space_group_name_H-M   'P 1'
#
loop_
_entity.id
_entity.type
_entity.pdbx_description
1 polymer ?
#
loop_
_entity_poly.entity_id
_entity_poly.type
_entity_poly.pdbx_seq_one_letter_code
_entity_poly.pdbx_strand_id
1 'polypeptide(L)'
;MSPQLFQKMASISLLEDMFPELSGNQLKVCILYAMGASYDAIAQNCHISTETARTYLKRSIRKLNLEGYDALRSAVLMRAFFLIISKR
;
A
#
# COMPACT_ATOMS: atom_id res chain seq x y z
N MET A 1 -11.76 -3.12 -25.40
CA MET A 1 -11.40 -2.84 -23.99
C MET A 1 -10.35 -3.86 -23.58
N SER A 2 -9.12 -3.42 -23.28
CA SER A 2 -7.99 -4.34 -23.08
C SER A 2 -8.10 -5.10 -21.75
N PRO A 3 -7.90 -6.43 -21.73
CA PRO A 3 -8.03 -7.27 -20.53
C PRO A 3 -7.08 -6.90 -19.37
N GLN A 4 -6.05 -6.11 -19.67
CA GLN A 4 -5.06 -5.61 -18.70
C GLN A 4 -5.67 -4.63 -17.67
N LEU A 5 -6.71 -3.87 -18.05
CA LEU A 5 -7.39 -2.95 -17.14
C LEU A 5 -8.20 -3.69 -16.06
N PHE A 6 -8.83 -4.81 -16.43
CA PHE A 6 -9.60 -5.64 -15.51
C PHE A 6 -8.69 -6.33 -14.47
N GLN A 7 -7.52 -6.79 -14.90
CA GLN A 7 -6.53 -7.40 -14.01
C GLN A 7 -5.86 -6.37 -13.07
N LYS A 8 -5.66 -5.13 -13.54
CA LYS A 8 -5.13 -4.03 -12.72
C LYS A 8 -6.16 -3.52 -11.71
N MET A 9 -7.44 -3.44 -12.10
CA MET A 9 -8.54 -3.10 -11.17
C MET A 9 -8.78 -4.21 -10.14
N ALA A 10 -8.82 -5.48 -10.55
CA ALA A 10 -9.00 -6.61 -9.64
C ALA A 10 -7.88 -6.68 -8.58
N SER A 11 -6.64 -6.32 -8.95
CA SER A 11 -5.52 -6.30 -8.01
C SER A 11 -5.63 -5.16 -6.99
N ILE A 12 -6.09 -3.98 -7.40
CA ILE A 12 -6.26 -2.82 -6.50
C ILE A 12 -7.44 -3.04 -5.57
N SER A 13 -8.58 -3.53 -6.06
CA SER A 13 -9.76 -3.82 -5.24
C SER A 13 -9.47 -4.92 -4.20
N LEU A 14 -8.69 -5.94 -4.55
CA LEU A 14 -8.27 -6.98 -3.60
C LEU A 14 -7.35 -6.40 -2.50
N LEU A 15 -6.46 -5.48 -2.86
CA LEU A 15 -5.57 -4.81 -1.93
C LEU A 15 -6.35 -3.86 -1.00
N GLU A 16 -7.37 -3.16 -1.50
CA GLU A 16 -8.27 -2.33 -0.69
C GLU A 16 -9.08 -3.16 0.29
N ASP A 17 -9.56 -4.34 -0.12
CA ASP A 17 -10.26 -5.29 0.76
C ASP A 17 -9.36 -5.84 1.89
N MET A 18 -8.06 -5.99 1.61
CA MET A 18 -7.09 -6.41 2.63
C MET A 18 -6.75 -5.34 3.67
N PHE A 19 -6.95 -4.07 3.35
CA PHE A 19 -6.67 -2.96 4.24
C PHE A 19 -7.90 -2.05 4.31
N PRO A 20 -9.02 -2.56 4.84
CA PRO A 20 -10.26 -1.78 4.91
C PRO A 20 -10.07 -0.54 5.80
N GLU A 21 -9.10 -0.55 6.71
CA GLU A 21 -8.76 0.61 7.53
C GLU A 21 -8.11 1.75 6.71
N LEU A 22 -7.47 1.46 5.59
CA LEU A 22 -6.73 2.41 4.76
C LEU A 22 -7.56 2.88 3.57
N SER A 23 -7.42 4.17 3.21
CA SER A 23 -7.93 4.62 1.91
C SER A 23 -7.01 4.18 0.78
N GLY A 24 -7.53 4.02 -0.45
CA GLY A 24 -6.73 3.60 -1.60
C GLY A 24 -5.46 4.43 -1.85
N ASN A 25 -5.49 5.73 -1.54
CA ASN A 25 -4.30 6.59 -1.61
C ASN A 25 -3.28 6.30 -0.49
N GLN A 26 -3.74 6.05 0.74
CA GLN A 26 -2.87 5.63 1.84
C GLN A 26 -2.23 4.27 1.54
N LEU A 27 -3.02 3.35 0.99
CA LEU A 27 -2.60 2.02 0.62
C LEU A 27 -1.51 2.02 -0.46
N LYS A 28 -1.69 2.78 -1.56
CA LYS A 28 -0.66 2.94 -2.60
C LYS A 28 0.67 3.42 -2.02
N VAL A 29 0.62 4.42 -1.14
CA VAL A 29 1.81 4.93 -0.44
C VAL A 29 2.46 3.85 0.44
N CYS A 30 1.67 3.08 1.19
CA CYS A 30 2.18 2.00 2.04
C CYS A 30 2.82 0.87 1.23
N ILE A 31 2.22 0.50 0.10
CA ILE A 31 2.74 -0.55 -0.79
C ILE A 31 4.07 -0.12 -1.42
N LEU A 32 4.13 1.10 -1.99
CA LEU A 32 5.36 1.62 -2.57
C LEU A 32 6.48 1.72 -1.52
N TYR A 33 6.15 2.18 -0.31
CA TYR A 33 7.08 2.20 0.81
C TYR A 33 7.56 0.80 1.19
N ALA A 34 6.65 -0.18 1.28
CA ALA A 34 6.98 -1.56 1.59
C ALA A 34 7.83 -2.24 0.51
N MET A 35 7.71 -1.82 -0.75
CA MET A 35 8.59 -2.25 -1.84
C MET A 35 9.98 -1.60 -1.82
N GLY A 36 10.21 -0.60 -0.94
CA GLY A 36 11.50 0.09 -0.82
C GLY A 36 11.62 1.34 -1.67
N ALA A 37 10.52 1.88 -2.19
CA ALA A 37 10.55 3.17 -2.87
C ALA A 37 10.92 4.30 -1.88
N SER A 38 11.74 5.24 -2.33
CA SER A 38 12.05 6.45 -1.56
C SER A 38 10.81 7.35 -1.42
N TYR A 39 10.78 8.21 -0.41
CA TYR A 39 9.68 9.16 -0.23
C TYR A 39 9.47 10.07 -1.46
N ASP A 40 10.55 10.42 -2.15
CA ASP A 40 10.50 11.20 -3.38
C ASP A 40 9.86 10.42 -4.53
N ALA A 41 10.27 9.16 -4.74
CA ALA A 41 9.67 8.29 -5.73
C ALA A 41 8.18 8.06 -5.44
N ILE A 42 7.79 7.90 -4.17
CA ILE A 42 6.38 7.76 -3.77
C ILE A 42 5.60 9.04 -4.07
N ALA A 43 6.17 10.20 -3.74
CA ALA A 43 5.56 11.50 -4.01
C ALA A 43 5.29 11.68 -5.51
N GLN A 44 6.27 11.35 -6.36
CA GLN A 44 6.12 11.39 -7.81
C GLN A 44 5.07 10.38 -8.32
N ASN A 45 5.11 9.13 -7.87
CA ASN A 45 4.19 8.08 -8.33
C ASN A 45 2.73 8.32 -7.88
N CYS A 46 2.54 8.92 -6.72
CA CYS A 46 1.21 9.22 -6.18
C CYS A 46 0.74 10.65 -6.48
N HIS A 47 1.53 11.46 -7.18
CA HIS A 47 1.27 12.89 -7.42
C HIS A 47 0.92 13.67 -6.14
N ILE A 48 1.68 13.44 -5.07
CA ILE A 48 1.54 14.12 -3.77
C ILE A 48 2.89 14.67 -3.30
N SER A 49 2.89 15.58 -2.32
CA SER A 49 4.14 16.03 -1.69
C SER A 49 4.78 14.95 -0.82
N THR A 50 6.10 14.99 -0.68
CA THR A 50 6.86 14.06 0.20
C THR A 50 6.41 14.15 1.67
N GLU A 51 6.01 15.33 2.13
CA GLU A 51 5.40 15.55 3.45
C GLU A 51 4.04 14.86 3.59
N THR A 52 3.22 14.91 2.53
CA THR A 52 1.95 14.20 2.47
C THR A 52 2.17 12.69 2.50
N ALA A 53 3.17 12.16 1.79
CA ALA A 53 3.53 10.75 1.82
C ALA A 53 3.92 10.30 3.25
N ARG A 54 4.77 11.07 3.95
CA ARG A 54 5.11 10.80 5.37
C ARG A 54 3.88 10.84 6.27
N THR A 55 3.01 11.82 6.07
CA THR A 55 1.78 11.97 6.86
C THR A 55 0.84 10.78 6.63
N TYR A 56 0.70 10.32 5.39
CA TYR A 56 -0.09 9.14 5.06
C TYR A 56 0.48 7.90 5.73
N LEU A 57 1.78 7.64 5.66
CA LEU A 57 2.41 6.50 6.34
C LEU A 57 2.20 6.56 7.86
N LYS A 58 2.41 7.71 8.49
CA LYS A 58 2.22 7.89 9.94
C LYS A 58 0.76 7.65 10.36
N ARG A 59 -0.20 8.11 9.54
CA ARG A 59 -1.63 7.84 9.76
C ARG A 59 -1.96 6.37 9.56
N SER A 60 -1.41 5.72 8.53
CA SER A 60 -1.61 4.30 8.28
C SER A 60 -1.08 3.44 9.41
N ILE A 61 0.12 3.72 9.93
CA ILE A 61 0.71 3.04 11.10
C ILE A 61 -0.22 3.12 12.30
N ARG A 62 -0.75 4.32 12.60
CA ARG A 62 -1.72 4.49 13.70
C ARG A 62 -3.02 3.73 13.48
N LYS A 63 -3.55 3.75 12.26
CA LYS A 63 -4.80 3.05 11.94
C LYS A 63 -4.66 1.53 12.02
N LEU A 64 -3.52 1.01 11.58
CA LEU A 64 -3.20 -0.42 11.62
C LEU A 64 -2.66 -0.86 13.00
N ASN A 65 -2.57 0.07 13.95
CA ASN A 65 -2.01 -0.13 15.28
C ASN A 65 -0.62 -0.78 15.27
N LEU A 66 0.26 -0.29 14.39
CA LEU A 66 1.60 -0.83 14.18
C LEU A 66 2.66 -0.02 14.93
N GLU A 67 3.71 -0.70 15.39
CA GLU A 67 4.83 -0.10 16.10
C GLU A 67 5.94 0.32 15.13
N GLY A 68 5.64 1.31 14.30
CA GLY A 68 6.60 1.97 13.42
C GLY A 68 6.58 1.51 11.96
N TYR A 69 7.55 2.02 11.20
CA TYR A 69 7.61 1.85 9.74
C TYR A 69 8.04 0.44 9.31
N ASP A 70 8.85 -0.23 10.12
CA ASP A 70 9.30 -1.59 9.84
C ASP A 70 8.14 -2.60 9.99
N ALA A 71 7.32 -2.40 11.02
CA ALA A 71 6.08 -3.15 11.21
C ALA A 71 5.09 -2.92 10.05
N LEU A 72 4.98 -1.69 9.54
CA LEU A 72 4.19 -1.41 8.33
C LEU A 72 4.69 -2.18 7.12
N ARG A 73 6.01 -2.17 6.87
CA ARG A 73 6.63 -2.91 5.76
C ARG A 73 6.35 -4.40 5.89
N SER A 74 6.55 -4.95 7.09
CA SER A 74 6.32 -6.36 7.39
C SER A 74 4.84 -6.76 7.23
N ALA A 75 3.90 -5.93 7.71
CA ALA A 75 2.46 -6.19 7.59
C ALA A 75 1.99 -6.18 6.12
N VAL A 76 2.48 -5.22 5.32
CA VAL A 76 2.18 -5.16 3.88
C VAL A 76 2.75 -6.36 3.15
N LEU A 77 4.00 -6.75 3.44
CA LEU A 77 4.61 -7.93 2.82
C LEU A 77 3.87 -9.21 3.24
N MET A 78 3.58 -9.43 4.53
CA MET A 78 2.85 -10.61 4.98
C MET A 78 1.48 -10.75 4.31
N ARG A 79 0.71 -9.65 4.23
CA ARG A 79 -0.60 -9.64 3.56
C ARG A 79 -0.46 -9.91 2.06
N ALA A 80 0.53 -9.31 1.38
CA ALA A 80 0.82 -9.59 -0.02
C ALA A 80 1.24 -11.06 -0.26
N PHE A 81 2.08 -11.62 0.60
CA PHE A 81 2.48 -13.04 0.56
C PHE A 81 1.29 -13.96 0.78
N PHE A 82 0.41 -13.64 1.73
CA PHE A 82 -0.80 -14.41 1.98
C PHE A 82 -1.69 -14.48 0.73
N LEU A 83 -1.82 -13.39 -0.05
CA LEU A 83 -2.55 -13.43 -1.33
C LEU A 83 -1.92 -14.36 -2.35
N ILE A 84 -0.59 -14.35 -2.47
CA ILE A 84 0.13 -15.19 -3.43
C ILE A 84 -0.05 -16.66 -3.07
N ILE A 85 -0.02 -16.98 -1.77
CA ILE A 85 -0.16 -18.35 -1.27
C ILE A 85 -1.63 -18.81 -1.32
N SER A 86 -2.57 -17.96 -0.92
CA SER A 86 -4.01 -18.28 -0.88
C SER A 86 -4.65 -18.32 -2.27
N LYS A 87 -3.99 -17.81 -3.32
CA LYS A 87 -4.39 -17.99 -4.71
C LYS A 87 -3.85 -19.29 -5.36
N ARG A 88 -3.25 -20.20 -4.58
CA ARG A 88 -2.99 -21.57 -5.04
C ARG A 88 -4.20 -22.47 -4.83
#